data_AF-A0A964YRE5-F1
#
_entry.id   AF-A0A964YRE5-F1
#
_cell.length_a   1.000
_cell.length_b   1.000
_cell.length_c   1.000
_cell.angle_alpha   90.00
_cell.angle_beta   90.00
_cell.angle_gamma   90.00
#
_symmetry.space_group_name_H-M   'P 1'
#
loop_
_entity.id
_entity.type
_entity.pdbx_description
1 polymer ?
#
loop_
_entity_poly.entity_id
_entity_poly.type
_entity_poly.pdbx_seq_one_letter_code
_entity_poly.pdbx_strand_id
1 'polypeptide(L)'
;KSYKTALDKAYEALKLNQKEREQWDFKAKLDEMLTSPDRVKQVQRERTELRKNIERLEQEINRMETNLAFFARSKGADSLRAEVAVKVQGIQEQISVLKQRLKLLPNE
;
A
#
# COMPACT_ATOMS: atom_id res chain seq x y z
N LYS A 1 -4.78 1.24 -24.37
CA LYS A 1 -3.33 1.05 -24.06
C LYS A 1 -2.49 2.31 -24.29
N SER A 2 -2.88 3.29 -25.14
CA SER A 2 -2.04 4.48 -25.41
C SER A 2 -2.00 5.51 -24.26
N TYR A 3 -3.02 5.60 -23.42
CA TYR A 3 -3.04 6.56 -22.31
C TYR A 3 -1.94 6.29 -21.28
N LYS A 4 -1.77 5.03 -20.88
CA LYS A 4 -0.72 4.62 -19.93
C LYS A 4 0.68 4.91 -20.47
N THR A 5 0.93 4.57 -21.74
CA THR A 5 2.23 4.80 -22.39
C THR A 5 2.55 6.29 -22.61
N ALA A 6 1.52 7.13 -22.83
CA ALA A 6 1.69 8.57 -22.90
C ALA A 6 1.98 9.19 -21.52
N LEU A 7 1.31 8.71 -20.47
CA LEU A 7 1.62 9.07 -19.09
C LEU A 7 3.05 8.67 -18.71
N ASP A 8 3.45 7.42 -19.00
CA ASP A 8 4.79 6.91 -18.68
C ASP A 8 5.88 7.77 -19.30
N LYS A 9 5.72 8.18 -20.58
CA LYS A 9 6.67 9.09 -21.25
C LYS A 9 6.67 10.51 -20.67
N ALA A 10 5.51 11.03 -20.27
CA ALA A 10 5.42 12.32 -19.60
C ALA A 10 6.09 12.30 -18.22
N TYR A 11 5.95 11.19 -17.48
CA TYR A 11 6.60 10.99 -16.19
C TYR A 11 8.12 10.80 -16.30
N GLU A 12 8.60 10.13 -17.34
CA GLU A 12 10.04 10.04 -17.63
C GLU A 12 10.64 11.41 -17.97
N ALA A 13 9.92 12.24 -18.75
CA ALA A 13 10.36 13.59 -19.10
C ALA A 13 10.45 14.53 -17.87
N LEU A 14 9.62 14.30 -16.85
CA LEU A 14 9.59 15.10 -15.62
C LEU A 14 10.59 14.64 -14.55
N LYS A 15 11.37 13.58 -14.78
CA LYS A 15 12.30 12.97 -13.79
C LYS A 15 11.66 12.69 -12.43
N LEU A 16 10.35 12.48 -12.39
CA LEU A 16 9.63 12.26 -11.13
C LEU A 16 10.16 10.97 -10.49
N ASN A 17 10.47 11.04 -9.20
CA ASN A 17 10.86 9.85 -8.46
C ASN A 17 9.67 8.88 -8.38
N GLN A 18 9.92 7.59 -8.13
CA GLN A 18 8.87 6.56 -8.18
C GLN A 18 7.73 6.84 -7.19
N LYS A 19 8.05 7.44 -6.03
CA LYS A 19 7.06 7.89 -5.03
C LYS A 19 6.15 9.00 -5.56
N GLU A 20 6.68 9.99 -6.28
CA GLU A 20 5.89 11.07 -6.88
C GLU A 20 4.92 10.54 -7.94
N ARG A 21 5.37 9.62 -8.80
CA ARG A 21 4.48 9.00 -9.81
C ARG A 21 3.31 8.27 -9.17
N GLU A 22 3.56 7.47 -8.14
CA GLU A 22 2.50 6.76 -7.42
C GLU A 22 1.51 7.72 -6.75
N GLN A 23 1.96 8.88 -6.27
CA GLN A 23 1.07 9.91 -5.72
C GLN A 23 0.22 10.56 -6.81
N TRP A 24 0.80 10.89 -7.96
CA TRP A 24 0.08 11.47 -9.10
C TRP A 24 -0.96 10.50 -9.67
N ASP A 25 -0.60 9.24 -9.86
CA ASP A 25 -1.52 8.21 -10.33
C ASP A 25 -2.67 7.99 -9.33
N PHE A 26 -2.37 7.98 -8.03
CA PHE A 26 -3.39 7.88 -7.00
C PHE A 26 -4.35 9.08 -7.03
N LYS A 27 -3.81 10.29 -7.20
CA LYS A 27 -4.63 11.52 -7.30
C LYS A 27 -5.51 11.51 -8.55
N ALA A 28 -4.97 11.13 -9.71
CA ALA A 28 -5.73 11.02 -10.95
C ALA A 28 -6.86 9.99 -10.84
N LYS A 29 -6.57 8.82 -10.23
CA LYS A 29 -7.59 7.80 -9.96
C LYS A 29 -8.66 8.32 -9.00
N LEU A 30 -8.28 9.10 -7.98
CA LEU A 30 -9.22 9.70 -7.04
C LEU A 30 -10.14 10.71 -7.75
N ASP A 31 -9.58 11.59 -8.57
CA ASP A 31 -10.36 12.60 -9.33
C ASP A 31 -11.34 11.93 -10.31
N GLU A 32 -10.93 10.85 -11.00
CA GLU A 32 -11.81 10.04 -11.84
C GLU A 32 -12.95 9.40 -11.02
N MET A 33 -12.63 8.88 -9.84
CA MET A 33 -13.61 8.22 -8.97
C MET A 33 -14.61 9.21 -8.37
N LEU A 34 -14.20 10.46 -8.12
CA LEU A 34 -15.05 11.52 -7.57
C LEU A 34 -15.94 12.19 -8.63
N THR A 35 -15.52 12.17 -9.90
CA THR A 35 -16.29 12.76 -11.02
C THR A 35 -17.32 11.77 -11.60
N SER A 36 -17.25 10.50 -11.25
CA SER A 36 -18.19 9.46 -11.69
C SER A 36 -19.59 9.60 -11.05
N PRO A 37 -20.68 9.38 -11.80
CA PRO A 37 -22.04 9.35 -11.24
C PRO A 37 -22.21 8.24 -10.18
N ASP A 38 -21.40 7.17 -10.24
CA ASP A 38 -21.39 6.07 -9.27
C ASP A 38 -20.37 6.29 -8.13
N ARG A 39 -19.89 7.53 -7.90
CA ARG A 39 -18.84 7.87 -6.91
C ARG A 39 -19.02 7.19 -5.55
N VAL A 40 -20.24 7.18 -5.01
CA VAL A 40 -20.57 6.56 -3.71
C VAL A 40 -20.18 5.09 -3.67
N LYS A 41 -20.63 4.34 -4.69
CA LYS A 41 -20.39 2.91 -4.80
C LYS A 41 -18.91 2.60 -5.05
N GLN A 42 -18.23 3.44 -5.84
CA GLN A 42 -16.81 3.27 -6.13
C GLN A 42 -15.93 3.59 -4.91
N VAL A 43 -16.19 4.71 -4.21
CA VAL A 43 -15.53 5.08 -2.95
C VAL A 43 -15.71 3.98 -1.91
N GLN A 44 -16.92 3.44 -1.75
CA GLN A 44 -17.19 2.39 -0.77
C GLN A 44 -16.46 1.08 -1.10
N ARG A 45 -16.38 0.72 -2.40
CA ARG A 45 -15.60 -0.44 -2.85
C ARG A 45 -14.12 -0.25 -2.59
N GLU A 46 -13.54 0.88 -3.01
CA GLU A 46 -12.12 1.18 -2.78
C GLU A 46 -11.79 1.19 -1.28
N ARG A 47 -12.64 1.80 -0.45
CA ARG A 47 -12.52 1.76 1.02
C ARG A 47 -12.50 0.33 1.57
N THR A 48 -13.39 -0.53 1.07
CA THR A 48 -13.46 -1.93 1.49
C THR A 48 -12.19 -2.68 1.09
N GLU A 49 -11.71 -2.49 -0.13
CA GLU A 49 -10.49 -3.14 -0.62
C GLU A 49 -9.23 -2.65 0.11
N LEU A 50 -9.13 -1.34 0.38
CA LEU A 50 -8.04 -0.80 1.19
C LEU A 50 -8.03 -1.40 2.61
N ARG A 51 -9.20 -1.53 3.25
CA ARG A 51 -9.31 -2.17 4.58
C ARG A 51 -8.89 -3.64 4.55
N LYS A 52 -9.38 -4.42 3.57
CA LYS A 52 -8.96 -5.82 3.40
C LYS A 52 -7.45 -5.95 3.17
N ASN A 53 -6.86 -5.06 2.39
CA ASN A 53 -5.42 -5.06 2.14
C ASN A 53 -4.62 -4.74 3.41
N ILE A 54 -5.08 -3.78 4.22
CA ILE A 54 -4.48 -3.48 5.53
C ILE A 54 -4.55 -4.72 6.42
N GLU A 55 -5.74 -5.33 6.55
CA GLU A 55 -5.94 -6.51 7.39
C GLU A 55 -5.05 -7.67 6.95
N ARG A 56 -4.92 -7.92 5.65
CA ARG A 56 -4.03 -8.95 5.10
C ARG A 56 -2.57 -8.72 5.50
N LEU A 57 -2.08 -7.49 5.41
CA LEU A 57 -0.71 -7.13 5.79
C LEU A 57 -0.50 -7.23 7.31
N GLU A 58 -1.50 -6.85 8.11
CA GLU A 58 -1.47 -7.01 9.57
C GLU A 58 -1.44 -8.51 9.96
N GLN A 59 -2.21 -9.36 9.27
CA GLN A 59 -2.13 -10.82 9.44
C GLN A 59 -0.76 -11.39 9.04
N GLU A 60 -0.13 -10.84 8.00
CA GLU A 60 1.21 -11.24 7.57
C GLU A 60 2.27 -10.94 8.63
N ILE A 61 2.22 -9.74 9.24
CA ILE A 61 3.06 -9.38 10.40
C ILE A 61 2.84 -10.37 11.54
N ASN A 62 1.58 -10.64 11.92
CA ASN A 62 1.27 -11.58 13.02
C ASN A 62 1.83 -12.98 12.76
N ARG A 63 1.77 -13.48 11.52
CA ARG A 63 2.36 -14.77 11.13
C ARG A 63 3.88 -14.74 11.28
N MET A 64 4.52 -13.67 10.83
CA MET A 64 5.96 -13.50 10.96
C MET A 64 6.40 -13.46 12.43
N GLU A 65 5.67 -12.75 13.29
CA GLU A 65 5.92 -12.70 14.73
C GLU A 65 5.72 -14.06 15.41
N THR A 66 4.66 -14.77 15.06
CA THR A 66 4.38 -16.13 15.57
C THR A 66 5.50 -17.10 15.16
N ASN A 67 5.91 -17.06 13.90
CA ASN A 67 7.02 -17.87 13.40
C ASN A 67 8.32 -17.50 14.12
N LEU A 68 8.59 -16.21 14.30
CA LEU A 68 9.79 -15.75 14.98
C LEU A 68 9.83 -16.19 16.45
N ALA A 69 8.70 -16.13 17.15
CA ALA A 69 8.57 -16.63 18.53
C ALA A 69 8.87 -18.14 18.62
N PHE A 70 8.45 -18.92 17.63
CA PHE A 70 8.77 -20.35 17.54
C PHE A 70 10.28 -20.59 17.34
N PHE A 71 10.92 -19.86 16.43
CA PHE A 71 12.35 -20.00 16.14
C PHE A 71 13.27 -19.27 17.12
N ALA A 72 12.75 -18.44 18.02
CA ALA A 72 13.55 -17.68 18.98
C ALA A 72 14.40 -18.58 19.93
N ARG A 73 14.10 -19.88 20.02
CA ARG A 73 14.79 -20.86 20.88
C ARG A 73 15.90 -21.65 20.18
N SER A 74 16.12 -21.46 18.87
CA SER A 74 17.14 -22.21 18.10
C SER A 74 18.47 -21.47 17.98
N LYS A 75 19.56 -22.23 17.77
CA LYS A 75 20.89 -21.68 17.45
C LYS A 75 20.80 -21.01 16.06
N GLY A 76 20.92 -19.67 16.02
CA GLY A 76 20.74 -18.87 14.79
C GLY A 76 19.52 -17.94 14.78
N ALA A 77 18.78 -17.85 15.90
CA ALA A 77 17.62 -16.96 16.00
C ALA A 77 17.93 -15.48 15.78
N ASP A 78 19.14 -15.01 16.09
CA ASP A 78 19.48 -13.59 16.06
C ASP A 78 19.49 -13.00 14.63
N SER A 79 20.03 -13.71 13.64
CA SER A 79 20.00 -13.26 12.25
C SER A 79 18.58 -13.28 11.67
N LEU A 80 17.80 -14.31 12.01
CA LEU A 80 16.40 -14.41 11.59
C LEU A 80 15.55 -13.28 12.19
N ARG A 81 15.79 -12.89 13.46
CA ARG A 81 15.12 -11.73 14.08
C ARG A 81 15.42 -10.44 13.33
N ALA A 82 16.68 -10.21 12.96
CA ALA A 82 17.07 -9.01 12.22
C ALA A 82 16.39 -8.95 10.84
N GLU A 83 16.38 -10.04 10.08
CA GLU A 83 15.72 -10.10 8.77
C GLU A 83 14.20 -9.91 8.88
N VAL A 84 13.57 -10.55 9.86
CA VAL A 84 12.13 -10.42 10.10
C VAL A 84 11.79 -8.99 10.51
N ALA A 85 12.60 -8.35 11.36
CA ALA A 85 12.37 -6.96 11.78
C ALA A 85 12.40 -5.98 10.60
N VAL A 86 13.36 -6.11 9.68
CA VAL A 86 13.42 -5.28 8.46
C VAL A 86 12.18 -5.48 7.59
N LYS A 87 11.73 -6.73 7.43
CA LYS A 87 10.50 -7.04 6.66
C LYS A 87 9.25 -6.47 7.33
N VAL A 88 9.12 -6.61 8.66
CA VAL A 88 8.00 -6.02 9.42
C VAL A 88 7.96 -4.51 9.24
N GLN A 89 9.10 -3.82 9.35
CA GLN A 89 9.17 -2.37 9.12
C GLN A 89 8.70 -1.99 7.70
N GLY A 90 9.13 -2.73 6.68
CA GLY A 90 8.68 -2.50 5.30
C GLY A 90 7.17 -2.69 5.12
N ILE A 91 6.58 -3.72 5.75
CA ILE A 91 5.13 -3.94 5.72
C ILE A 91 4.38 -2.84 6.50
N GLN A 92 4.93 -2.38 7.64
CA GLN A 92 4.35 -1.28 8.41
C GLN A 92 4.34 0.04 7.62
N GLU A 93 5.39 0.34 6.86
CA GLU A 93 5.41 1.51 5.97
C GLU A 93 4.33 1.40 4.88
N GLN A 94 4.15 0.21 4.28
CA GLN A 94 3.08 -0.04 3.32
C GLN A 94 1.68 0.15 3.93
N ILE A 95 1.45 -0.37 5.15
CA ILE A 95 0.20 -0.18 5.89
C ILE A 95 -0.03 1.32 6.15
N SER A 96 1.01 2.07 6.51
CA SER A 96 0.92 3.53 6.72
C SER A 96 0.45 4.26 5.45
N VAL A 97 1.03 3.94 4.30
CA VAL A 97 0.61 4.50 3.00
C VAL A 97 -0.84 4.13 2.68
N LEU A 98 -1.26 2.88 2.89
CA LEU A 98 -2.65 2.46 2.67
C LEU A 98 -3.62 3.18 3.62
N LYS A 99 -3.25 3.38 4.89
CA LYS A 99 -4.02 4.15 5.87
C LYS A 99 -4.15 5.62 5.48
N GLN A 100 -3.08 6.23 4.93
CA GLN A 100 -3.14 7.58 4.37
C GLN A 100 -4.09 7.66 3.18
N ARG A 101 -3.99 6.73 2.23
CA ARG A 101 -4.93 6.63 1.09
C ARG A 101 -6.38 6.50 1.54
N LEU A 102 -6.64 5.69 2.57
CA LEU A 102 -7.97 5.52 3.16
C LEU A 102 -8.51 6.82 3.77
N LYS A 103 -7.66 7.63 4.41
CA LYS A 103 -8.04 8.94 4.98
C LYS A 103 -8.36 9.99 3.93
N LEU A 104 -7.74 9.90 2.75
CA LEU A 104 -7.99 10.81 1.63
C LEU A 104 -9.33 10.53 0.93
N LEU A 105 -9.92 9.35 1.15
CA LEU A 105 -11.26 9.06 0.64
C LEU A 105 -12.31 9.85 1.44
N PRO A 106 -13.22 10.58 0.75
CA PRO A 106 -14.26 11.33 1.44
C PRO A 106 -15.13 10.42 2.31
N ASN A 107 -15.45 10.90 3.51
CA ASN A 107 -16.59 10.41 4.27
C ASN A 107 -17.81 11.16 3.73
N GLU A 108 -18.74 10.46 3.12
CA GLU A 108 -20.11 11.01 2.95
C GLU A 108 -20.82 11.08 4.30
#